data_AF-A0A932K1E5-F1
#
_entry.id   AF-A0A932K1E5-F1
#
_cell.length_a   1.000
_cell.length_b   1.000
_cell.length_c   1.000
_cell.angle_alpha   90.00
_cell.angle_beta   90.00
_cell.angle_gamma   90.00
#
_symmetry.space_group_name_H-M   'P 1'
#
loop_
_entity.id
_entity.type
_entity.pdbx_description
1 polymer ?
#
loop_
_entity_poly.entity_id
_entity_poly.type
_entity_poly.pdbx_seq_one_letter_code
_entity_poly.pdbx_strand_id
1 'polypeptide(L)' 'TYEEILETKVIFGSPERVIDRLAQFKEMLGLTGFTAELNPGGLLPPEAVHRSLRLLTEKVMPAFK' A
#
# COMPACT_ATOMS: atom_id res chain seq x y z
N THR A 1 4.24 5.49 18.72
CA THR A 1 4.90 6.69 18.17
C THR A 1 4.55 6.84 16.69
N TYR A 2 4.94 7.94 16.04
CA TYR A 2 4.75 8.10 14.59
C TYR A 2 5.40 6.95 13.80
N GLU A 3 6.59 6.51 14.23
CA GLU A 3 7.32 5.37 13.68
C GLU A 3 6.53 4.06 13.79
N GLU A 4 5.94 3.75 14.95
CA GLU A 4 5.10 2.56 15.10
C GLU A 4 3.90 2.56 14.15
N ILE A 5 3.30 3.71 13.87
CA ILE A 5 2.19 3.81 12.92
C ILE A 5 2.68 3.50 11.50
N LEU A 6 3.83 4.05 11.11
CA LEU A 6 4.45 3.81 9.82
C LEU A 6 4.86 2.34 9.62
N GLU A 7 5.21 1.65 10.70
CA GLU A 7 5.58 0.24 10.65
C GLU A 7 4.38 -0.70 10.70
N THR A 8 3.34 -0.37 11.47
CA THR A 8 2.27 -1.34 11.79
C THR A 8 0.93 -1.05 11.10
N LYS A 9 0.65 0.20 10.73
CA LYS A 9 -0.71 0.62 10.30
C LYS A 9 -0.81 1.13 8.87
N VAL A 10 0.30 1.51 8.24
CA VAL A 10 0.29 2.04 6.87
C VAL A 10 1.37 1.40 6.01
N ILE A 11 1.07 1.24 4.73
CA ILE A 11 2.02 0.79 3.71
C ILE A 11 2.23 1.97 2.76
N PHE A 12 3.48 2.45 2.66
CA PHE A 12 3.83 3.62 1.87
C PHE A 12 5.28 3.53 1.36
N GLY A 13 5.59 4.28 0.31
CA GLY A 13 6.92 4.36 -0.28
C GLY A 13 6.92 4.08 -1.79
N SER A 14 8.03 3.55 -2.29
CA SER A 14 8.15 3.13 -3.68
C SER A 14 7.33 1.86 -3.95
N PRO A 15 7.00 1.55 -5.21
CA PRO A 15 6.29 0.32 -5.57
C PRO A 15 6.95 -0.94 -5.00
N GLU A 16 8.28 -1.03 -5.01
CA GLU A 16 9.04 -2.18 -4.52
C GLU A 16 8.81 -2.39 -3.02
N ARG A 17 8.92 -1.30 -2.23
CA ARG A 17 8.66 -1.34 -0.79
C ARG A 17 7.21 -1.75 -0.47
N VAL A 18 6.26 -1.29 -1.28
CA VAL A 18 4.84 -1.64 -1.13
C VAL A 18 4.62 -3.14 -1.43
N ILE A 19 5.28 -3.67 -2.46
CA ILE A 19 5.24 -5.11 -2.79
C ILE A 19 5.80 -5.93 -1.63
N ASP A 20 6.99 -5.61 -1.15
CA ASP A 20 7.64 -6.36 -0.06
C ASP A 20 6.74 -6.42 1.18
N ARG A 21 6.13 -5.29 1.54
CA ARG A 21 5.29 -5.21 2.73
C ARG A 21 3.96 -5.94 2.57
N LEU A 22 3.33 -5.87 1.39
CA LEU A 22 2.11 -6.62 1.09
C LEU A 22 2.38 -8.13 1.06
N ALA A 23 3.49 -8.58 0.46
CA ALA A 23 3.90 -9.98 0.46
C ALA A 23 4.10 -10.51 1.88
N GLN A 24 4.83 -9.76 2.71
CA GLN A 24 5.04 -10.10 4.11
C GLN A 24 3.72 -10.28 4.86
N PHE A 25 2.77 -9.34 4.73
CA PHE A 25 1.48 -9.47 5.40
C PHE A 25 0.62 -10.60 4.84
N LYS A 26 0.68 -10.85 3.52
CA LYS A 26 -0.03 -11.97 2.88
C LYS A 26 0.43 -13.30 3.47
N GLU A 27 1.73 -13.50 3.62
CA GLU A 27 2.33 -14.72 4.18
C GLU A 27 2.07 -14.85 5.69
N MET A 28 2.31 -13.78 6.45
CA MET A 28 2.16 -13.82 7.91
C MET A 28 0.72 -14.05 8.38
N LEU A 29 -0.26 -13.53 7.64
CA LEU A 29 -1.67 -13.56 8.03
C LEU A 29 -2.54 -14.49 7.15
N GLY A 30 -1.96 -15.14 6.14
CA GLY A 30 -2.67 -16.04 5.24
C GLY A 30 -3.78 -15.34 4.42
N LEU A 31 -3.56 -14.09 4.03
CA LEU A 31 -4.58 -13.26 3.39
C LEU A 31 -4.83 -13.69 1.93
N THR A 32 -6.10 -13.72 1.54
CA THR A 32 -6.52 -13.98 0.15
C THR A 32 -6.71 -12.70 -0.67
N GLY A 33 -6.75 -11.53 -0.01
CA GLY A 33 -6.93 -10.24 -0.66
C GLY A 33 -6.66 -9.07 0.27
N PHE A 34 -6.56 -7.88 -0.32
CA PHE A 34 -6.33 -6.61 0.38
C PHE A 34 -7.38 -5.59 -0.03
N THR A 35 -7.79 -4.75 0.92
CA THR A 35 -8.54 -3.52 0.66
C THR A 35 -7.66 -2.35 1.07
N ALA A 36 -7.53 -1.35 0.20
CA ALA A 36 -6.65 -0.20 0.44
C ALA A 36 -7.44 1.11 0.41
N GLU A 37 -7.26 1.92 1.45
CA GLU A 37 -7.66 3.33 1.46
C GLU A 37 -6.43 4.18 1.08
N LEU A 38 -6.50 4.87 -0.06
CA LEU A 38 -5.36 5.63 -0.61
C LEU A 38 -5.27 7.07 -0.09
N ASN A 39 -6.32 7.57 0.58
CA ASN A 39 -6.38 8.92 1.12
C ASN A 39 -6.95 8.93 2.54
N PRO A 40 -6.27 8.28 3.50
CA PRO A 40 -6.71 8.28 4.89
C PRO A 40 -6.76 9.73 5.42
N GLY A 41 -7.94 10.16 5.86
CA GLY A 41 -8.19 11.52 6.37
C GLY A 41 -8.50 12.57 5.30
N GLY A 42 -8.48 12.22 4.00
CA GLY A 42 -8.98 13.11 2.94
C GLY A 42 -8.09 14.31 2.61
N LEU A 43 -6.85 14.35 3.09
CA LEU A 43 -5.98 15.53 2.97
C LEU A 43 -5.10 15.54 1.70
N LEU A 44 -5.03 14.42 0.96
CA LEU A 44 -4.25 14.37 -0.27
C LEU A 44 -4.99 15.04 -1.43
N PRO A 45 -4.27 15.81 -2.29
CA PRO A 45 -4.85 16.33 -3.51
C PRO A 45 -5.24 15.19 -4.47
N PRO A 46 -6.29 15.34 -5.28
CA PRO A 46 -6.77 14.29 -6.18
C PRO A 46 -5.67 13.70 -7.08
N GLU A 47 -4.78 14.53 -7.61
CA GLU A 47 -3.70 14.10 -8.50
C GLU A 47 -2.73 13.13 -7.83
N ALA A 48 -2.45 13.34 -6.54
CA ALA A 48 -1.60 12.44 -5.75
C ALA A 48 -2.28 11.09 -5.56
N VAL A 49 -3.59 11.08 -5.26
CA VAL A 49 -4.38 9.84 -5.12
C VAL A 49 -4.41 9.08 -6.45
N HIS A 50 -4.66 9.77 -7.56
CA HIS A 50 -4.64 9.17 -8.89
C HIS A 50 -3.29 8.58 -9.27
N ARG A 51 -2.18 9.28 -8.94
CA ARG A 51 -0.82 8.77 -9.16
C ARG A 51 -0.56 7.51 -8.33
N SER A 52 -0.95 7.49 -7.06
CA SER A 52 -0.82 6.32 -6.19
C SER A 52 -1.62 5.13 -6.72
N LEU A 53 -2.87 5.37 -7.16
CA LEU A 53 -3.71 4.33 -7.77
C LEU A 53 -3.04 3.74 -9.02
N ARG A 54 -2.49 4.60 -9.90
CA ARG A 54 -1.78 4.15 -11.11
C ARG A 54 -0.57 3.27 -10.76
N LEU A 55 0.27 3.70 -9.82
CA LEU A 55 1.43 2.93 -9.37
C LEU A 55 1.00 1.59 -8.77
N LEU A 56 -0.06 1.59 -7.95
CA LEU A 56 -0.60 0.36 -7.38
C LEU A 56 -1.03 -0.61 -8.48
N THR A 57 -1.81 -0.15 -9.46
CA THR A 57 -2.34 -1.02 -10.52
C THR A 57 -1.28 -1.48 -11.52
N GLU A 58 -0.33 -0.61 -11.90
CA GLU A 58 0.62 -0.88 -12.98
C GLU A 58 1.94 -1.49 -12.49
N LYS A 59 2.34 -1.25 -11.24
CA LYS A 59 3.65 -1.66 -10.72
C LYS A 59 3.52 -2.68 -9.58
N VAL A 60 2.53 -2.53 -8.70
CA VAL A 60 2.39 -3.38 -7.51
C VAL A 60 1.55 -4.62 -7.80
N MET A 61 0.31 -4.46 -8.27
CA MET A 61 -0.62 -5.57 -8.50
C MET A 61 -0.07 -6.68 -9.41
N PRO A 62 0.73 -6.41 -10.47
CA PRO A 62 1.33 -7.47 -11.28
C PRO A 62 2.26 -8.42 -10.52
N ALA A 63 2.84 -8.02 -9.38
CA ALA A 63 3.70 -8.88 -8.56
C ALA A 63 2.91 -9.93 -7.75
N PHE A 64 1.57 -9.81 -7.68
CA PHE A 64 0.70 -10.69 -6.88
C PHE A 64 -0.26 -11.53 -7.74
N LYS A 65 -0.07 -11.54 -9.07
CA LYS A 65 -0.84 -12.36 -10.02
C LYS A 65 -0.34 -13.79 -10.07
#